data_AF-A0A0F8XIA5-F1
#
_entry.id   AF-A0A0F8XIA5-F1
#
_cell.length_a   1.000
_cell.length_b   1.000
_cell.length_c   1.000
_cell.angle_alpha   90.00
_cell.angle_beta   90.00
_cell.angle_gamma   90.00
#
_symmetry.space_group_name_H-M   'P 1'
#
loop_
_entity.id
_entity.type
_entity.pdbx_description
1 polymer ?
#
loop_
_entity_poly.entity_id
_entity_poly.type
_entity_poly.pdbx_seq_one_letter_code
_entity_poly.pdbx_strand_id
1 'polypeptide(L)'
;IKNRLPQKRNFIQQYGKIIFEILSGDSTQTEIAKKNGFSLSVIRYWIKKYNIPTTNFKKIDKEYLDLKPLCRCGCGEYVKIPRGRWNKYLLGHYIRVHPRSYTKKERDKSAERMKINNPMKDPDIVRKVHSKINHKVVGKKMAETNRKKGYYIKTSERMKINNPMKNEKIAKNHSNYMKKKWREEEHIKKMIKAFKLKPNKAEKVLINSIKNHNLHYKYVGDFSFWIDGKNPDFINHNGEKKVIEIFGDFWHTSPKKIGKKTVEEHCEERINHFKRNGFSTLIIWEKELENPVKVIEKIRRFDAHDS
;
A
#
# COMPACT_ATOMS: atom_id res chain seq x y z
N ILE A 1 33.52 36.72 -11.35
CA ILE A 1 33.90 36.32 -12.72
C ILE A 1 32.67 36.43 -13.64
N LYS A 2 32.27 37.67 -13.98
CA LYS A 2 31.40 37.95 -15.14
C LYS A 2 32.36 38.18 -16.31
N ASN A 3 32.82 37.10 -16.93
CA ASN A 3 33.69 37.22 -18.10
C ASN A 3 32.84 37.56 -19.32
N ARG A 4 33.26 38.65 -19.97
CA ARG A 4 32.76 39.24 -21.20
C ARG A 4 32.53 38.15 -22.25
N LEU A 5 31.28 37.97 -22.69
CA LEU A 5 31.03 37.33 -23.97
C LEU A 5 31.61 38.27 -25.04
N PRO A 6 32.48 37.79 -25.94
CA PRO A 6 33.04 38.62 -27.00
C PRO A 6 31.91 39.19 -27.87
N GLN A 7 32.07 40.41 -28.35
CA GLN A 7 31.10 41.08 -29.22
C GLN A 7 30.69 40.14 -30.37
N LYS A 8 29.38 40.04 -30.66
CA LYS A 8 28.76 39.04 -31.56
C LYS A 8 29.46 38.85 -32.91
N ARG A 9 30.16 39.86 -33.44
CA ARG A 9 30.92 39.76 -34.71
C ARG A 9 32.16 38.86 -34.62
N ASN A 10 32.92 38.90 -33.53
CA ASN A 10 34.08 38.01 -33.33
C ASN A 10 33.65 36.55 -33.06
N PHE A 11 32.44 36.35 -32.54
CA PHE A 11 31.92 35.01 -32.27
C PHE A 11 31.69 34.22 -33.58
N ILE A 12 31.07 34.82 -34.59
CA ILE A 12 30.80 34.11 -35.85
C ILE A 12 32.10 33.80 -36.60
N GLN A 13 33.09 34.70 -36.58
CA GLN A 13 34.38 34.46 -37.22
C GLN A 13 35.22 33.39 -36.51
N GLN A 14 35.24 33.40 -35.17
CA GLN A 14 36.01 32.42 -34.39
C GLN A 14 35.37 31.03 -34.37
N TYR A 15 34.03 30.96 -34.32
CA TYR A 15 33.31 29.68 -34.20
C TYR A 15 32.75 29.16 -35.53
N GLY A 16 32.68 29.98 -36.58
CA GLY A 16 32.26 29.58 -37.91
C GLY A 16 33.16 28.51 -38.51
N LYS A 17 34.48 28.62 -38.27
CA LYS A 17 35.46 27.60 -38.68
C LYS A 17 35.21 26.25 -37.99
N ILE A 18 34.84 26.27 -36.71
CA ILE A 18 34.54 25.05 -35.93
C ILE A 18 33.23 24.42 -36.40
N ILE A 19 32.20 25.24 -36.68
CA ILE A 19 30.94 24.74 -37.22
C ILE A 19 31.15 24.16 -38.63
N PHE A 20 31.99 24.78 -39.46
CA PHE A 20 32.35 24.27 -40.77
C PHE A 20 33.11 22.93 -40.68
N GLU A 21 34.12 22.82 -39.82
CA GLU A 21 34.83 21.55 -39.55
C GLU A 21 33.90 20.45 -39.01
N ILE A 22 32.90 20.84 -38.21
CA ILE A 22 31.84 19.94 -37.74
C ILE A 22 30.96 19.47 -38.91
N LEU A 23 30.61 20.36 -39.83
CA LEU A 23 29.70 20.07 -40.95
C LEU A 23 30.37 19.24 -42.05
N SER A 24 31.67 19.45 -42.29
CA SER A 24 32.41 18.71 -43.33
C SER A 24 32.52 17.22 -43.03
N GLY A 25 32.46 16.83 -41.76
CA GLY A 25 32.43 15.42 -41.32
C GLY A 25 33.78 14.69 -41.36
N ASP A 26 34.87 15.40 -41.69
CA ASP A 26 36.19 14.80 -41.85
C ASP A 26 36.87 14.46 -40.52
N SER A 27 36.43 15.10 -39.42
CA SER A 27 37.01 14.95 -38.08
C SER A 27 35.97 14.45 -37.06
N THR A 28 36.41 13.64 -36.11
CA THR A 28 35.57 13.21 -34.99
C THR A 28 35.26 14.38 -34.04
N GLN A 29 34.16 14.30 -33.29
CA GLN A 29 33.83 15.31 -32.25
C GLN A 29 34.97 15.51 -31.24
N THR A 30 35.74 14.45 -30.98
CA THR A 30 36.86 14.45 -30.03
C THR A 30 38.07 15.20 -30.58
N GLU A 31 38.40 15.03 -31.86
CA GLU A 31 39.47 15.77 -32.53
C GLU A 31 39.18 17.26 -32.60
N ILE A 32 37.95 17.62 -32.99
CA ILE A 32 37.51 19.02 -33.03
C ILE A 32 37.57 19.65 -31.63
N ALA A 33 37.11 18.92 -30.61
CA ALA A 33 37.19 19.36 -29.22
C ALA A 33 38.64 19.60 -28.78
N LYS A 34 39.55 18.65 -29.05
CA LYS A 34 40.97 18.73 -28.67
C LYS A 34 41.71 19.84 -29.41
N LYS A 35 41.53 19.94 -30.73
CA LYS A 35 42.16 20.95 -31.61
C LYS A 35 41.81 22.37 -31.17
N ASN A 36 40.58 22.57 -30.70
CA ASN A 36 40.06 23.88 -30.35
C ASN A 36 40.02 24.15 -28.82
N GLY A 37 40.57 23.25 -28.00
CA GLY A 37 40.61 23.41 -26.54
C GLY A 37 39.23 23.38 -25.85
N PHE A 38 38.21 22.78 -26.48
CA PHE A 38 36.87 22.67 -25.93
C PHE A 38 36.62 21.32 -25.26
N SER A 39 35.69 21.27 -24.30
CA SER A 39 35.16 20.00 -23.82
C SER A 39 34.16 19.41 -24.81
N LEU A 40 34.04 18.08 -24.85
CA LEU A 40 33.08 17.38 -25.72
C LEU A 40 31.62 17.81 -25.45
N SER A 41 31.32 18.22 -24.22
CA SER A 41 30.00 18.76 -23.85
C SER A 41 29.68 20.08 -24.55
N VAL A 42 30.68 20.93 -24.79
CA VAL A 42 30.51 22.21 -25.51
C VAL A 42 30.24 21.95 -26.99
N ILE A 43 30.98 21.02 -27.60
CA ILE A 43 30.76 20.60 -29.00
C ILE A 43 29.34 20.02 -29.18
N ARG A 44 28.91 19.12 -28.27
CA ARG A 44 27.55 18.56 -28.28
C ARG A 44 26.46 19.60 -28.10
N TYR A 45 26.69 20.61 -27.27
CA TYR A 45 25.76 21.72 -27.10
C TYR A 45 25.56 22.49 -28.41
N TRP A 46 26.63 22.77 -29.15
CA TRP A 46 26.52 23.45 -30.45
C TRP A 46 25.84 22.60 -31.52
N ILE A 47 26.19 21.31 -31.61
CA ILE A 47 25.50 20.37 -32.52
C ILE A 47 23.99 20.40 -32.30
N LYS A 48 23.56 20.32 -31.04
CA LYS A 48 22.13 20.38 -30.68
C LYS A 48 21.52 21.75 -30.96
N LYS A 49 22.22 22.83 -30.62
CA LYS A 49 21.71 24.21 -30.78
C LYS A 49 21.49 24.58 -32.24
N TYR A 50 22.35 24.10 -33.13
CA TYR A 50 22.31 24.41 -34.56
C TYR A 50 21.76 23.26 -35.42
N ASN A 51 21.16 22.26 -34.78
CA ASN A 51 20.50 21.13 -35.46
C ASN A 51 21.41 20.40 -36.46
N ILE A 52 22.70 20.29 -36.14
CA ILE A 52 23.69 19.70 -37.05
C ILE A 52 23.47 18.18 -37.12
N PRO A 53 23.33 17.57 -38.32
CA PRO A 53 23.11 16.14 -38.47
C PRO A 53 24.25 15.33 -37.83
N THR A 54 23.93 14.50 -36.84
CA THR A 54 24.94 13.66 -36.17
C THR A 54 25.47 12.53 -37.04
N THR A 55 24.87 12.32 -38.21
CA THR A 55 25.27 11.34 -39.24
C THR A 55 26.63 11.66 -39.86
N ASN A 56 27.07 12.92 -39.79
CA ASN A 56 28.35 13.37 -40.37
C ASN A 56 29.55 13.15 -39.45
N PHE A 57 29.35 12.74 -38.19
CA PHE A 57 30.47 12.37 -37.35
C PHE A 57 30.79 10.90 -37.55
N LYS A 58 32.07 10.58 -37.84
CA LYS A 58 32.59 9.23 -37.64
C LYS A 58 32.13 8.77 -36.25
N LYS A 59 31.34 7.68 -36.23
CA LYS A 59 30.89 7.01 -34.99
C LYS A 59 32.10 6.98 -34.06
N ILE A 60 31.92 7.41 -32.80
CA ILE A 60 32.95 7.27 -31.74
C ILE A 60 33.67 5.96 -31.99
N ASP A 61 34.97 6.03 -32.30
CA ASP A 61 35.70 4.92 -32.86
C ASP A 61 35.38 3.66 -32.06
N LYS A 62 35.05 2.59 -32.77
CA LYS A 62 34.77 1.28 -32.18
C LYS A 62 35.94 0.86 -31.27
N GLU A 63 37.16 1.29 -31.59
CA GLU A 63 38.37 1.20 -30.75
C GLU A 63 38.20 1.77 -29.32
N TYR A 64 37.42 2.83 -29.12
CA TYR A 64 37.18 3.42 -27.80
C TYR A 64 36.22 2.57 -26.93
N LEU A 65 35.44 1.68 -27.57
CA LEU A 65 34.60 0.69 -26.90
C LEU A 65 35.36 -0.61 -26.60
N ASP A 66 36.40 -0.93 -27.38
CA ASP A 66 37.21 -2.13 -27.21
C ASP A 66 38.16 -2.04 -25.99
N LEU A 67 38.45 -0.84 -25.49
CA LEU A 67 39.17 -0.61 -24.23
C LEU A 67 38.22 -0.48 -23.02
N LYS A 68 37.20 -1.33 -22.95
CA LYS A 68 36.28 -1.33 -21.81
C LYS A 68 37.02 -1.75 -20.53
N PRO A 69 37.19 -0.88 -19.52
CA PRO A 69 37.94 -1.25 -18.33
C PRO A 69 37.14 -2.25 -17.49
N LEU A 70 37.87 -3.22 -16.95
CA LEU A 70 37.34 -4.16 -15.97
C LEU A 70 37.08 -3.44 -14.64
N CYS A 71 36.09 -3.96 -13.91
CA CYS A 71 35.75 -3.48 -12.58
C CYS A 71 36.93 -3.67 -11.63
N ARG A 72 37.37 -2.58 -10.98
CA ARG A 72 38.53 -2.58 -10.06
C ARG A 72 38.34 -3.41 -8.78
N CYS A 73 37.18 -4.05 -8.59
CA CYS A 73 37.01 -5.02 -7.51
C CYS A 73 37.54 -6.42 -7.84
N GLY A 74 38.10 -6.62 -9.03
CA GLY A 74 38.62 -7.93 -9.45
C GLY A 74 37.55 -8.95 -9.86
N CYS A 75 36.29 -8.54 -10.06
CA CYS A 75 35.24 -9.49 -10.46
C CYS A 75 35.29 -9.91 -11.93
N GLY A 76 36.24 -9.41 -12.73
CA GLY A 76 36.36 -9.72 -14.16
C GLY A 76 35.25 -9.15 -15.04
N GLU A 77 34.28 -8.43 -14.49
CA GLU A 77 33.20 -7.83 -15.27
C GLU A 77 33.51 -6.39 -15.70
N TYR A 78 32.97 -6.00 -16.84
CA TYR A 78 33.18 -4.68 -17.42
C TYR A 78 32.27 -3.59 -16.85
N VAL A 79 32.83 -2.41 -16.55
CA VAL A 79 32.08 -1.28 -15.98
C VAL A 79 31.21 -0.55 -17.00
N LYS A 80 30.20 0.22 -16.54
CA LYS A 80 29.31 1.02 -17.41
C LYS A 80 29.83 2.45 -17.58
N ILE A 81 29.37 3.15 -18.62
CA ILE A 81 29.65 4.59 -18.89
C ILE A 81 28.42 5.46 -18.54
N PRO A 82 28.12 5.74 -17.26
CA PRO A 82 27.15 6.79 -16.97
C PRO A 82 27.76 8.16 -17.31
N ARG A 83 27.06 8.96 -18.11
CA ARG A 83 27.42 10.37 -18.39
C ARG A 83 28.81 10.56 -19.03
N GLY A 84 29.24 9.62 -19.86
CA GLY A 84 30.46 9.77 -20.69
C GLY A 84 31.78 9.51 -19.98
N ARG A 85 31.79 8.92 -18.77
CA ARG A 85 33.01 8.44 -18.10
C ARG A 85 32.81 6.99 -17.64
N TRP A 86 33.85 6.16 -17.79
CA TRP A 86 33.85 4.80 -17.24
C TRP A 86 33.79 4.86 -15.71
N ASN A 87 32.87 4.10 -15.12
CA ASN A 87 32.91 3.91 -13.67
C ASN A 87 34.15 3.11 -13.26
N LYS A 88 34.65 3.33 -12.05
CA LYS A 88 35.74 2.49 -11.49
C LYS A 88 35.23 1.10 -11.05
N TYR A 89 33.96 1.02 -10.67
CA TYR A 89 33.31 -0.18 -10.14
C TYR A 89 31.92 -0.36 -10.75
N LEU A 90 31.46 -1.60 -10.81
CA LEU A 90 30.05 -1.90 -11.03
C LEU A 90 29.18 -1.43 -9.86
N LEU A 91 27.89 -1.31 -10.10
CA LEU A 91 26.93 -0.86 -9.08
C LEU A 91 27.00 -1.79 -7.87
N GLY A 92 27.34 -1.24 -6.70
CA GLY A 92 27.50 -1.99 -5.45
C GLY A 92 28.90 -2.60 -5.23
N HIS A 93 29.73 -2.73 -6.27
CA HIS A 93 31.05 -3.37 -6.14
C HIS A 93 32.09 -2.49 -5.43
N TYR A 94 31.88 -1.17 -5.40
CA TYR A 94 32.71 -0.26 -4.59
C TYR A 94 32.77 -0.70 -3.12
N ILE A 95 31.67 -1.21 -2.56
CA ILE A 95 31.59 -1.64 -1.15
C ILE A 95 32.45 -2.88 -0.89
N ARG A 96 32.72 -3.73 -1.90
CA ARG A 96 33.57 -4.92 -1.74
C ARG A 96 35.04 -4.54 -1.52
N VAL A 97 35.49 -3.49 -2.20
CA VAL A 97 36.89 -3.04 -2.16
C VAL A 97 37.07 -2.00 -1.07
N HIS A 98 36.05 -1.16 -0.85
CA HIS A 98 36.04 -0.11 0.14
C HIS A 98 34.80 -0.34 0.99
N PRO A 99 34.81 -1.36 1.88
CA PRO A 99 33.73 -1.54 2.81
C PRO A 99 33.61 -0.24 3.60
N ARG A 100 32.58 0.55 3.30
CA ARG A 100 32.13 1.60 4.21
C ARG A 100 31.45 0.88 5.38
N SER A 101 32.21 0.10 6.13
CA SER A 101 31.85 -0.21 7.49
C SER A 101 32.04 1.09 8.24
N TYR A 102 30.99 1.92 8.25
CA TYR A 102 30.86 2.90 9.31
C TYR A 102 31.18 2.17 10.61
N THR A 103 32.20 2.64 11.29
CA THR A 103 32.52 2.16 12.63
C THR A 103 31.24 2.25 13.47
N LYS A 104 31.13 1.41 14.51
CA LYS A 104 29.97 1.49 15.43
C LYS A 104 29.76 2.94 15.90
N LYS A 105 30.85 3.65 16.22
CA LYS A 105 30.87 5.08 16.58
C LYS A 105 30.26 6.00 15.51
N GLU A 106 30.55 5.79 14.24
CA GLU A 106 29.96 6.60 13.16
C GLU A 106 28.49 6.29 12.91
N ARG A 107 28.07 5.02 13.08
CA ARG A 107 26.65 4.64 13.03
C ARG A 107 25.88 5.30 14.16
N ASP A 108 26.41 5.25 15.38
CA ASP A 108 25.82 5.86 16.56
C ASP A 108 25.73 7.38 16.40
N LYS A 109 26.79 8.05 15.93
CA LYS A 109 26.76 9.49 15.60
C LYS A 109 25.71 9.83 14.54
N SER A 110 25.56 9.01 13.50
CA SER A 110 24.54 9.26 12.48
C SER A 110 23.13 9.01 13.02
N ALA A 111 22.93 8.01 13.87
CA ALA A 111 21.65 7.76 14.54
C ALA A 111 21.26 8.95 15.43
N GLU A 112 22.21 9.50 16.18
CA GLU A 112 21.98 10.63 17.08
C GLU A 112 21.66 11.91 16.32
N ARG A 113 22.38 12.16 15.22
CA ARG A 113 22.04 13.24 14.29
C ARG A 113 20.62 13.08 13.73
N MET A 114 20.20 11.86 13.40
CA MET A 114 18.84 11.59 12.93
C MET A 114 17.79 11.68 14.05
N LYS A 115 18.14 11.53 15.33
CA LYS A 115 17.20 11.80 16.43
C LYS A 115 16.90 13.30 16.56
N ILE A 116 17.96 14.11 16.47
CA ILE A 116 17.94 15.57 16.66
C ILE A 116 17.32 16.26 15.45
N ASN A 117 17.84 16.01 14.25
CA ASN A 117 17.47 16.74 13.04
C ASN A 117 17.03 15.76 11.94
N ASN A 118 15.96 14.99 12.18
CA ASN A 118 15.34 14.18 11.15
C ASN A 118 14.56 15.08 10.20
N PRO A 119 14.94 15.22 8.91
CA PRO A 119 14.16 16.02 7.97
C PRO A 119 12.74 15.48 7.78
N MET A 120 12.49 14.20 8.09
CA MET A 120 11.15 13.61 8.05
C MET A 120 10.26 13.99 9.23
N LYS A 121 10.76 14.72 10.23
CA LYS A 121 9.92 15.34 11.27
C LYS A 121 9.33 16.68 10.82
N ASP A 122 9.88 17.30 9.77
CA ASP A 122 9.36 18.53 9.19
C ASP A 122 8.14 18.20 8.28
N PRO A 123 6.93 18.71 8.60
CA PRO A 123 5.72 18.43 7.84
C PRO A 123 5.80 18.84 6.36
N ASP A 124 6.54 19.90 6.02
CA ASP A 124 6.65 20.39 4.64
C ASP A 124 7.57 19.49 3.80
N ILE A 125 8.65 18.97 4.40
CA ILE A 125 9.51 17.97 3.78
C ILE A 125 8.72 16.68 3.54
N VAL A 126 7.96 16.22 4.53
CA VAL A 126 7.09 15.04 4.39
C VAL A 126 6.08 15.27 3.26
N ARG A 127 5.41 16.42 3.22
CA ARG A 127 4.44 16.77 2.17
C ARG A 127 5.09 16.76 0.78
N LYS A 128 6.28 17.34 0.64
CA LYS A 128 7.04 17.41 -0.62
C LYS A 128 7.56 16.05 -1.08
N VAL A 129 7.93 15.16 -0.16
CA VAL A 129 8.32 13.78 -0.48
C VAL A 129 7.08 12.98 -0.89
N HIS A 130 6.00 13.06 -0.11
CA HIS A 130 4.75 12.36 -0.40
C HIS A 130 4.10 12.81 -1.72
N SER A 131 4.16 14.09 -2.07
CA SER A 131 3.60 14.60 -3.32
C SER A 131 4.33 14.09 -4.57
N LYS A 132 5.61 13.72 -4.42
CA LYS A 132 6.42 13.12 -5.50
C LYS A 132 6.26 11.61 -5.60
N ILE A 133 5.80 10.96 -4.53
CA ILE A 133 5.54 9.52 -4.52
C ILE A 133 4.17 9.29 -5.13
N ASN A 134 4.14 8.82 -6.39
CA ASN A 134 2.91 8.30 -6.96
C ASN A 134 2.59 6.93 -6.31
N HIS A 135 1.91 6.97 -5.16
CA HIS A 135 1.56 5.80 -4.35
C HIS A 135 0.84 4.69 -5.14
N LYS A 136 0.09 5.04 -6.20
CA LYS A 136 -0.55 4.06 -7.09
C LYS A 136 0.47 3.29 -7.93
N VAL A 137 1.47 3.98 -8.49
CA VAL A 137 2.53 3.36 -9.31
C VAL A 137 3.50 2.57 -8.43
N VAL A 138 3.88 3.14 -7.28
CA VAL A 138 4.79 2.49 -6.32
C VAL A 138 4.13 1.27 -5.68
N GLY A 139 2.86 1.38 -5.28
CA GLY A 139 2.09 0.28 -4.70
C GLY A 139 1.91 -0.89 -5.67
N LYS A 140 1.54 -0.63 -6.93
CA LYS A 140 1.40 -1.68 -7.96
C LYS A 140 2.74 -2.36 -8.25
N LYS A 141 3.80 -1.58 -8.48
CA LYS A 141 5.15 -2.13 -8.74
C LYS A 141 5.67 -2.93 -7.54
N MET A 142 5.42 -2.46 -6.32
CA MET A 142 5.82 -3.16 -5.10
C MET A 142 5.03 -4.45 -4.88
N ALA A 143 3.71 -4.43 -5.08
CA ALA A 143 2.88 -5.64 -5.02
C ALA A 143 3.31 -6.69 -6.05
N GLU A 144 3.56 -6.27 -7.29
CA GLU A 144 4.07 -7.13 -8.36
C GLU A 144 5.46 -7.68 -8.04
N THR A 145 6.36 -6.82 -7.54
CA THR A 145 7.71 -7.23 -7.09
C THR A 145 7.61 -8.24 -5.95
N ASN A 146 6.72 -8.02 -4.99
CA ASN A 146 6.52 -8.92 -3.85
C ASN A 146 5.92 -10.26 -4.27
N ARG A 147 5.03 -10.25 -5.28
CA ARG A 147 4.50 -11.46 -5.91
C ARG A 147 5.60 -12.23 -6.64
N LYS A 148 6.39 -11.56 -7.49
CA LYS A 148 7.52 -12.16 -8.21
C LYS A 148 8.58 -12.75 -7.28
N LYS A 149 8.84 -12.09 -6.13
CA LYS A 149 9.78 -12.57 -5.11
C LYS A 149 9.19 -13.64 -4.17
N GLY A 150 7.92 -13.98 -4.32
CA GLY A 150 7.24 -14.97 -3.47
C GLY A 150 7.09 -14.55 -2.00
N TYR A 151 7.19 -13.25 -1.68
CA TYR A 151 7.14 -12.80 -0.27
C TYR A 151 5.81 -13.15 0.41
N TYR A 152 4.70 -13.14 -0.33
CA TYR A 152 3.39 -13.55 0.20
C TYR A 152 3.36 -15.03 0.58
N ILE A 153 3.95 -15.89 -0.24
CA ILE A 153 4.05 -17.34 0.04
C ILE A 153 4.89 -17.56 1.29
N LYS A 154 6.10 -16.99 1.33
CA LYS A 154 7.00 -17.07 2.50
C LYS A 154 6.35 -16.52 3.78
N THR A 155 5.60 -15.43 3.66
CA THR A 155 4.88 -14.85 4.80
C THR A 155 3.75 -15.78 5.26
N SER A 156 2.98 -16.35 4.33
CA SER A 156 1.93 -17.32 4.62
C SER A 156 2.48 -18.58 5.31
N GLU A 157 3.56 -19.15 4.79
CA GLU A 157 4.27 -20.28 5.38
C GLU A 157 4.79 -19.96 6.79
N ARG A 158 5.41 -18.79 6.96
CA ARG A 158 5.86 -18.32 8.29
C ARG A 158 4.69 -18.18 9.26
N MET A 159 3.54 -17.70 8.79
CA MET A 159 2.33 -17.59 9.60
C MET A 159 1.68 -18.95 9.91
N LYS A 160 1.97 -20.02 9.17
CA LYS A 160 1.55 -21.38 9.56
C LYS A 160 2.39 -21.91 10.73
N ILE A 161 3.71 -21.68 10.66
CA ILE A 161 4.70 -22.19 11.61
C ILE A 161 4.70 -21.38 12.90
N ASN A 162 4.87 -20.06 12.81
CA ASN A 162 5.03 -19.16 13.94
C ASN A 162 4.01 -18.03 13.87
N ASN A 163 2.72 -18.37 13.97
CA ASN A 163 1.67 -17.37 14.09
C ASN A 163 1.72 -16.74 15.49
N PRO A 164 2.07 -15.45 15.65
CA PRO A 164 2.05 -14.81 16.96
C PRO A 164 0.64 -14.83 17.60
N MET A 165 -0.42 -14.94 16.80
CA MET A 165 -1.80 -15.06 17.30
C MET A 165 -2.11 -16.42 17.93
N LYS A 166 -1.26 -17.44 17.76
CA LYS A 166 -1.35 -18.70 18.52
C LYS A 166 -0.85 -18.55 19.96
N ASN A 167 -0.07 -17.50 20.26
CA ASN A 167 0.32 -17.19 21.62
C ASN A 167 -0.86 -16.55 22.36
N GLU A 168 -1.32 -17.19 23.44
CA GLU A 168 -2.51 -16.78 24.19
C GLU A 168 -2.42 -15.35 24.73
N LYS A 169 -1.25 -14.95 25.26
CA LYS A 169 -1.04 -13.60 25.79
C LYS A 169 -1.18 -12.54 24.69
N ILE A 170 -0.62 -12.81 23.51
CA ILE A 170 -0.73 -11.91 22.36
C ILE A 170 -2.19 -11.85 21.87
N ALA A 171 -2.85 -13.00 21.75
CA ALA A 171 -4.25 -13.07 21.33
C ALA A 171 -5.18 -12.32 22.31
N LYS A 172 -4.96 -12.48 23.63
CA LYS A 172 -5.70 -11.78 24.68
C LYS A 172 -5.47 -10.27 24.63
N ASN A 173 -4.22 -9.83 24.48
CA ASN A 173 -3.90 -8.40 24.34
C ASN A 173 -4.54 -7.80 23.09
N HIS A 174 -4.49 -8.51 21.97
CA HIS A 174 -5.14 -8.09 20.73
C HIS A 174 -6.66 -8.01 20.88
N SER A 175 -7.28 -9.03 21.49
CA SER A 175 -8.72 -9.05 21.78
C SER A 175 -9.12 -7.87 22.66
N ASN A 176 -8.40 -7.60 23.75
CA ASN A 176 -8.66 -6.47 24.64
C ASN A 176 -8.50 -5.12 23.93
N TYR A 177 -7.47 -4.98 23.09
CA TYR A 177 -7.27 -3.79 22.27
C TYR A 177 -8.44 -3.58 21.31
N MET A 178 -8.87 -4.63 20.61
CA MET A 178 -10.01 -4.56 19.70
C MET A 178 -11.31 -4.23 20.45
N LYS A 179 -11.57 -4.86 21.61
CA LYS A 179 -12.72 -4.53 22.46
C LYS A 179 -12.73 -3.06 22.88
N LYS A 180 -11.57 -2.48 23.20
CA LYS A 180 -11.44 -1.04 23.49
C LYS A 180 -11.75 -0.21 22.24
N LYS A 181 -11.21 -0.58 21.09
CA LYS A 181 -11.47 0.12 19.82
C LYS A 181 -12.93 0.08 19.38
N TRP A 182 -13.63 -1.03 19.58
CA TRP A 182 -15.07 -1.13 19.28
C TRP A 182 -15.95 -0.31 20.21
N ARG A 183 -15.43 0.25 21.31
CA ARG A 183 -16.13 1.25 22.13
C ARG A 183 -15.91 2.68 21.64
N GLU A 184 -14.96 2.91 20.74
CA GLU A 184 -14.67 4.24 20.19
C GLU A 184 -15.57 4.50 18.98
N GLU A 185 -16.46 5.49 19.05
CA GLU A 185 -17.40 5.84 17.98
C GLU A 185 -16.71 6.16 16.64
N GLU A 186 -15.57 6.87 16.70
CA GLU A 186 -14.74 7.19 15.53
C GLU A 186 -14.20 5.94 14.83
N HIS A 187 -13.90 4.88 15.58
CA HIS A 187 -13.47 3.61 15.01
C HIS A 187 -14.64 2.95 14.27
N ILE A 188 -15.83 2.90 14.89
CA ILE A 188 -17.04 2.33 14.29
C ILE A 188 -17.37 3.07 12.98
N LYS A 189 -17.42 4.40 12.98
CA LYS A 189 -17.67 5.22 11.76
C LYS A 189 -16.70 4.89 10.63
N LYS A 190 -15.41 4.74 10.94
CA LYS A 190 -14.39 4.35 9.95
C LYS A 190 -14.64 2.94 9.41
N MET A 191 -15.01 1.98 10.26
CA MET A 191 -15.30 0.62 9.84
C MET A 191 -16.56 0.55 8.98
N ILE A 192 -17.66 1.22 9.36
CA ILE A 192 -18.90 1.31 8.57
C ILE A 192 -18.58 1.87 7.17
N LYS A 193 -17.84 2.98 7.11
CA LYS A 193 -17.44 3.60 5.85
C LYS A 193 -16.55 2.69 5.00
N ALA A 194 -15.63 1.95 5.61
CA ALA A 194 -14.72 1.05 4.91
C ALA A 194 -15.43 -0.17 4.34
N PHE A 195 -16.32 -0.79 5.11
CA PHE A 195 -17.04 -1.98 4.70
C PHE A 195 -18.19 -1.68 3.73
N LYS A 196 -18.68 -0.43 3.66
CA LYS A 196 -19.84 -0.05 2.83
C LYS A 196 -21.02 -0.98 3.08
N LEU A 197 -21.26 -1.28 4.36
CA LEU A 197 -22.28 -2.23 4.76
C LEU A 197 -23.63 -1.75 4.26
N LYS A 198 -24.36 -2.69 3.69
CA LYS A 198 -25.73 -2.52 3.26
C LYS A 198 -26.50 -3.72 3.73
N PRO A 199 -27.77 -3.56 4.11
CA PRO A 199 -28.59 -4.69 4.46
C PRO A 199 -28.56 -5.76 3.36
N ASN A 200 -28.39 -7.01 3.77
CA ASN A 200 -28.38 -8.14 2.85
C ASN A 200 -29.81 -8.43 2.31
N LYS A 201 -29.98 -9.41 1.42
CA LYS A 201 -31.31 -9.71 0.84
C LYS A 201 -32.32 -10.16 1.91
N ALA A 202 -31.94 -11.07 2.79
CA ALA A 202 -32.76 -11.57 3.89
C ALA A 202 -33.14 -10.45 4.88
N GLU A 203 -32.16 -9.64 5.29
CA GLU A 203 -32.37 -8.47 6.15
C GLU A 203 -33.36 -7.47 5.51
N LYS A 204 -33.25 -7.20 4.21
CA LYS A 204 -34.21 -6.32 3.50
C LYS A 204 -35.63 -6.86 3.53
N VAL A 205 -35.79 -8.17 3.33
CA VAL A 205 -37.11 -8.82 3.42
C VAL A 205 -37.68 -8.59 4.81
N LEU A 206 -36.92 -8.88 5.87
CA LEU A 206 -37.41 -8.71 7.23
C LEU A 206 -37.65 -7.24 7.60
N ILE A 207 -36.77 -6.30 7.20
CA ILE A 207 -36.98 -4.86 7.37
C ILE A 207 -38.33 -4.43 6.78
N ASN A 208 -38.63 -4.86 5.56
CA ASN A 208 -39.89 -4.52 4.89
C ASN A 208 -41.08 -5.17 5.60
N SER A 209 -40.97 -6.43 6.02
CA SER A 209 -42.04 -7.11 6.76
C SER A 209 -42.32 -6.44 8.12
N ILE A 210 -41.29 -6.10 8.89
CA ILE A 210 -41.42 -5.36 10.16
C ILE A 210 -42.14 -4.03 9.94
N LYS A 211 -41.73 -3.26 8.92
CA LYS A 211 -42.34 -1.97 8.58
C LYS A 211 -43.81 -2.13 8.16
N ASN A 212 -44.12 -3.09 7.27
CA ASN A 212 -45.47 -3.29 6.74
C ASN A 212 -46.47 -3.76 7.80
N HIS A 213 -45.99 -4.43 8.86
CA HIS A 213 -46.82 -4.93 9.95
C HIS A 213 -46.75 -4.08 11.22
N ASN A 214 -46.12 -2.90 11.17
CA ASN A 214 -45.97 -1.96 12.29
C ASN A 214 -45.38 -2.61 13.57
N LEU A 215 -44.40 -3.51 13.41
CA LEU A 215 -43.73 -4.14 14.55
C LEU A 215 -42.66 -3.20 15.15
N HIS A 216 -42.45 -3.27 16.47
CA HIS A 216 -41.57 -2.36 17.21
C HIS A 216 -40.08 -2.72 17.14
N TYR A 217 -39.58 -3.10 15.96
CA TYR A 217 -38.19 -3.48 15.77
C TYR A 217 -37.49 -2.54 14.79
N LYS A 218 -36.26 -2.16 15.11
CA LYS A 218 -35.40 -1.37 14.22
C LYS A 218 -34.16 -2.18 13.84
N TYR A 219 -33.77 -2.07 12.57
CA TYR A 219 -32.51 -2.66 12.09
C TYR A 219 -31.32 -1.93 12.69
N VAL A 220 -30.38 -2.69 13.24
CA VAL A 220 -29.12 -2.21 13.80
C VAL A 220 -27.91 -3.03 13.34
N GLY A 221 -28.09 -3.94 12.37
CA GLY A 221 -27.01 -4.72 11.73
C GLY A 221 -25.98 -3.88 10.95
N ASP A 222 -26.12 -2.56 10.96
CA ASP A 222 -25.18 -1.57 10.43
C ASP A 222 -24.13 -1.11 11.46
N PHE A 223 -24.02 -1.81 12.60
CA PHE A 223 -23.16 -1.46 13.73
C PHE A 223 -23.58 -0.23 14.53
N SER A 224 -24.84 0.23 14.40
CA SER A 224 -25.36 1.36 15.19
C SER A 224 -25.62 1.03 16.67
N PHE A 225 -25.64 -0.25 17.07
CA PHE A 225 -25.94 -0.67 18.43
C PHE A 225 -25.12 -1.88 18.89
N TRP A 226 -24.62 -1.93 20.13
CA TRP A 226 -23.78 -3.03 20.61
C TRP A 226 -24.16 -3.49 22.02
N ILE A 227 -24.18 -4.81 22.24
CA ILE A 227 -24.39 -5.47 23.53
C ILE A 227 -23.16 -6.32 23.83
N ASP A 228 -22.34 -5.88 24.78
CA ASP A 228 -21.12 -6.58 25.22
C ASP A 228 -20.23 -7.11 24.07
N GLY A 229 -19.99 -6.27 23.07
CA GLY A 229 -19.13 -6.62 21.93
C GLY A 229 -19.79 -7.50 20.86
N LYS A 230 -21.12 -7.65 20.88
CA LYS A 230 -21.90 -8.21 19.75
C LYS A 230 -22.94 -7.18 19.28
N ASN A 231 -23.15 -7.12 17.97
CA ASN A 231 -24.16 -6.29 17.33
C ASN A 231 -25.31 -7.20 16.88
N PRO A 232 -26.55 -6.99 17.36
CA PRO A 232 -27.71 -7.72 16.86
C PRO A 232 -28.13 -7.19 15.49
N ASP A 233 -28.95 -7.95 14.75
CA ASP A 233 -29.47 -7.49 13.46
C ASP A 233 -30.64 -6.51 13.66
N PHE A 234 -31.51 -6.79 14.62
CA PHE A 234 -32.61 -5.92 15.02
C PHE A 234 -32.73 -5.83 16.54
N ILE A 235 -33.20 -4.69 17.01
CA ILE A 235 -33.51 -4.45 18.41
C ILE A 235 -34.94 -3.90 18.53
N ASN A 236 -35.66 -4.33 19.56
CA ASN A 236 -36.92 -3.74 19.92
C ASN A 236 -36.70 -2.27 20.38
N HIS A 237 -37.59 -1.36 19.98
CA HIS A 237 -37.54 0.06 20.31
C HIS A 237 -38.76 0.57 21.10
N ASN A 238 -39.59 -0.33 21.64
CA ASN A 238 -40.70 0.00 22.56
C ASN A 238 -40.27 0.05 24.05
N GLY A 239 -39.00 -0.22 24.35
CA GLY A 239 -38.46 -0.27 25.72
C GLY A 239 -38.19 -1.68 26.24
N GLU A 240 -38.73 -2.71 25.59
CA GLU A 240 -38.43 -4.11 25.91
C GLU A 240 -37.02 -4.50 25.48
N LYS A 241 -36.36 -5.32 26.30
CA LYS A 241 -35.05 -5.88 25.98
C LYS A 241 -35.20 -7.12 25.09
N LYS A 242 -35.58 -6.91 23.84
CA LYS A 242 -35.71 -7.97 22.82
C LYS A 242 -34.83 -7.68 21.62
N VAL A 243 -34.18 -8.72 21.09
CA VAL A 243 -33.39 -8.66 19.86
C VAL A 243 -33.79 -9.78 18.90
N ILE A 244 -33.61 -9.52 17.61
CA ILE A 244 -33.78 -10.53 16.56
C ILE A 244 -32.47 -10.67 15.80
N GLU A 245 -32.10 -11.93 15.53
CA GLU A 245 -30.95 -12.32 14.71
C GLU A 245 -31.44 -13.06 13.45
N ILE A 246 -30.88 -12.72 12.30
CA ILE A 246 -31.10 -13.42 11.03
C ILE A 246 -29.91 -14.33 10.76
N PHE A 247 -30.13 -15.64 10.79
CA PHE A 247 -29.11 -16.62 10.47
C PHE A 247 -29.21 -17.05 9.01
N GLY A 248 -28.19 -16.71 8.21
CA GLY A 248 -28.05 -17.20 6.84
C GLY A 248 -27.72 -18.69 6.78
N ASP A 249 -28.49 -19.47 6.01
CA ASP A 249 -28.36 -20.93 5.99
C ASP A 249 -26.94 -21.36 5.57
N PHE A 250 -26.32 -20.67 4.62
CA PHE A 250 -24.96 -21.01 4.19
C PHE A 250 -23.92 -20.88 5.32
N TRP A 251 -24.05 -19.87 6.19
CA TRP A 251 -23.05 -19.54 7.21
C TRP A 251 -23.28 -20.26 8.53
N HIS A 252 -24.54 -20.53 8.86
CA HIS A 252 -24.96 -21.02 10.18
C HIS A 252 -25.41 -22.48 10.23
N THR A 253 -25.44 -23.22 9.10
CA THR A 253 -25.85 -24.64 9.10
C THR A 253 -24.71 -25.66 9.30
N SER A 254 -23.45 -25.25 9.14
CA SER A 254 -22.32 -26.19 9.16
C SER A 254 -21.48 -26.02 10.43
N PRO A 255 -21.38 -27.05 11.30
CA PRO A 255 -20.51 -27.05 12.48
C PRO A 255 -19.07 -26.58 12.18
N LYS A 256 -18.52 -27.02 11.04
CA LYS A 256 -17.18 -26.63 10.57
C LYS A 256 -17.04 -25.14 10.27
N LYS A 257 -18.07 -24.51 9.68
CA LYS A 257 -18.04 -23.07 9.37
C LYS A 257 -18.20 -22.23 10.63
N ILE A 258 -19.03 -22.69 11.54
CA ILE A 258 -19.35 -22.02 12.79
C ILE A 258 -18.22 -22.20 13.82
N GLY A 259 -17.44 -23.27 13.71
CA GLY A 259 -16.43 -23.65 14.69
C GLY A 259 -17.04 -24.18 15.99
N LYS A 260 -18.22 -24.82 15.88
CA LYS A 260 -18.97 -25.43 17.00
C LYS A 260 -19.25 -26.89 16.71
N LYS A 261 -19.65 -27.65 17.73
CA LYS A 261 -19.97 -29.07 17.54
C LYS A 261 -21.31 -29.22 16.83
N THR A 262 -22.27 -28.38 17.18
CA THR A 262 -23.62 -28.39 16.59
C THR A 262 -24.11 -26.99 16.24
N VAL A 263 -25.18 -26.93 15.45
CA VAL A 263 -25.86 -25.67 15.10
C VAL A 263 -26.62 -25.12 16.32
N GLU A 264 -27.15 -26.02 17.14
CA GLU A 264 -27.90 -25.72 18.35
C GLU A 264 -27.01 -25.03 19.39
N GLU A 265 -25.78 -25.53 19.61
CA GLU A 265 -24.80 -24.88 20.49
C GLU A 265 -24.49 -23.44 20.06
N HIS A 266 -24.48 -23.18 18.75
CA HIS A 266 -24.24 -21.84 18.22
C HIS A 266 -25.42 -20.89 18.47
N CYS A 267 -26.64 -21.38 18.26
CA CYS A 267 -27.86 -20.66 18.59
C CYS A 267 -27.91 -20.35 20.09
N GLU A 268 -27.67 -21.35 20.93
CA GLU A 268 -27.65 -21.21 22.39
C GLU A 268 -26.59 -20.24 22.87
N GLU A 269 -25.37 -20.27 22.32
CA GLU A 269 -24.33 -19.29 22.67
C GLU A 269 -24.79 -17.86 22.36
N ARG A 270 -25.43 -17.65 21.21
CA ARG A 270 -25.94 -16.32 20.81
C ARG A 270 -27.05 -15.85 21.73
N ILE A 271 -28.02 -16.72 22.02
CA ILE A 271 -29.12 -16.44 22.97
C ILE A 271 -28.56 -16.13 24.35
N ASN A 272 -27.65 -16.97 24.86
CA ASN A 272 -27.04 -16.80 26.18
C ASN A 272 -26.19 -15.53 26.26
N HIS A 273 -25.53 -15.12 25.17
CA HIS A 273 -24.79 -13.86 25.12
C HIS A 273 -25.68 -12.66 25.43
N PHE A 274 -26.80 -12.53 24.75
CA PHE A 274 -27.74 -11.43 24.95
C PHE A 274 -28.55 -11.59 26.25
N LYS A 275 -28.92 -12.81 26.62
CA LYS A 275 -29.62 -13.12 27.88
C LYS A 275 -28.85 -12.64 29.11
N ARG A 276 -27.52 -12.81 29.13
CA ARG A 276 -26.65 -12.28 30.21
C ARG A 276 -26.69 -10.76 30.36
N ASN A 277 -27.12 -10.04 29.32
CA ASN A 277 -27.33 -8.60 29.33
C ASN A 277 -28.81 -8.21 29.54
N GLY A 278 -29.66 -9.20 29.88
CA GLY A 278 -31.09 -9.03 30.11
C GLY A 278 -31.92 -8.95 28.84
N PHE A 279 -31.41 -9.41 27.68
CA PHE A 279 -32.15 -9.42 26.43
C PHE A 279 -32.68 -10.82 26.07
N SER A 280 -33.96 -10.91 25.75
CA SER A 280 -34.54 -12.07 25.05
C SER A 280 -34.14 -12.04 23.57
N THR A 281 -33.82 -13.19 22.98
CA THR A 281 -33.33 -13.28 21.59
C THR A 281 -34.19 -14.23 20.77
N LEU A 282 -34.68 -13.75 19.63
CA LEU A 282 -35.34 -14.57 18.62
C LEU A 282 -34.38 -14.78 17.44
N ILE A 283 -34.14 -16.04 17.08
CA ILE A 283 -33.39 -16.41 15.87
C ILE A 283 -34.38 -16.72 14.75
N ILE A 284 -34.17 -16.08 13.60
CA ILE A 284 -34.90 -16.32 12.35
C ILE A 284 -33.91 -16.84 11.32
N TRP A 285 -34.15 -18.01 10.76
CA TRP A 285 -33.35 -18.55 9.68
C TRP A 285 -33.74 -17.93 8.33
N GLU A 286 -32.77 -17.76 7.44
CA GLU A 286 -32.98 -17.20 6.10
C GLU A 286 -34.08 -17.95 5.33
N LYS A 287 -34.10 -19.28 5.34
CA LYS A 287 -35.20 -20.09 4.77
C LYS A 287 -36.58 -19.79 5.35
N GLU A 288 -36.70 -19.34 6.60
CA GLU A 288 -38.02 -18.99 7.16
C GLU A 288 -38.62 -17.77 6.46
N LEU A 289 -37.77 -16.89 5.90
CA LEU A 289 -38.20 -15.69 5.18
C LEU A 289 -38.83 -16.01 3.81
N GLU A 290 -38.78 -17.26 3.34
CA GLU A 290 -39.59 -17.73 2.21
C GLU A 290 -41.10 -17.65 2.52
N ASN A 291 -41.47 -17.67 3.80
CA ASN A 291 -42.84 -17.44 4.27
C ASN A 291 -42.89 -16.29 5.29
N PRO A 292 -42.93 -15.03 4.83
CA PRO A 292 -42.92 -13.87 5.71
C PRO A 292 -44.09 -13.83 6.70
N VAL A 293 -45.25 -14.39 6.34
CA VAL A 293 -46.43 -14.42 7.22
C VAL A 293 -46.14 -15.24 8.48
N LYS A 294 -45.56 -16.44 8.32
CA LYS A 294 -45.16 -17.29 9.46
C LYS A 294 -44.08 -16.63 10.32
N VAL A 295 -43.15 -15.91 9.69
CA VAL A 295 -42.11 -15.17 10.43
C VAL A 295 -42.72 -14.05 11.27
N ILE A 296 -43.70 -13.31 10.74
CA ILE A 296 -44.40 -12.26 11.48
C ILE A 296 -45.21 -12.83 12.65
N GLU A 297 -45.89 -13.96 12.45
CA GLU A 297 -46.56 -14.67 13.55
C GLU A 297 -45.56 -15.12 14.63
N LYS A 298 -44.39 -15.63 14.23
CA LYS A 298 -43.32 -16.02 15.15
C LYS A 298 -42.83 -14.83 15.98
N ILE A 299 -42.63 -13.67 15.35
CA ILE A 299 -42.24 -12.43 16.05
C ILE A 299 -43.32 -11.97 17.02
N ARG A 300 -44.60 -12.00 16.62
CA ARG A 300 -45.72 -11.65 17.52
C ARG A 300 -45.83 -12.58 18.73
N ARG A 301 -45.64 -13.88 18.54
CA ARG A 301 -45.61 -14.84 19.65
C ARG A 301 -44.44 -14.56 20.59
N PHE A 302 -43.28 -14.25 20.05
CA PHE A 302 -42.12 -13.85 20.82
C PHE A 302 -42.37 -12.55 21.61
N ASP A 303 -43.07 -11.58 21.02
CA ASP A 303 -43.47 -10.37 21.72
C ASP A 303 -44.44 -10.67 22.87
N ALA A 304 -45.37 -11.62 22.69
CA ALA A 304 -46.38 -11.97 23.69
C ALA A 304 -45.88 -12.82 24.88
N HIS A 305 -44.73 -13.49 24.79
CA HIS A 305 -44.29 -14.47 25.78
C HIS A 305 -43.49 -13.90 26.97
N ASP A 306 -43.14 -12.61 26.95
CA ASP A 306 -42.35 -11.93 27.98
C ASP A 306 -43.09 -10.73 28.63
N SER A 307 -44.40 -10.61 28.39
CA SER A 307 -45.29 -9.61 29.00
C SER A 307 -46.00 -10.19 30.21
#